data_AF-A0A8K0QED4-F1
#
_entry.id   AF-A0A8K0QED4-F1
#
_cell.length_a   1.000
_cell.length_b   1.000
_cell.length_c   1.000
_cell.angle_alpha   90.00
_cell.angle_beta   90.00
_cell.angle_gamma   90.00
#
_symmetry.space_group_name_H-M   'P 1'
#
loop_
_entity.id
_entity.type
_entity.pdbx_description
1 polymer ?
#
loop_
_entity_poly.entity_id
_entity_poly.type
_entity_poly.pdbx_seq_one_letter_code
_entity_poly.pdbx_strand_id
1 'polypeptide(L)'
;MAQPTESDILAALARYRTHIAEVTYRAMLRILPVVEEARLKKTYSRVTIEEAEERRFKYLSRLIALPEGNTQPPIKRPSDVLEHWDLIASQVSLDGTTVNADPEWRAAKREMYRSAILEGLGHLECPTGQWTLPSDFEILMQHVDGLEGHGWSMLRDVSERLIFWVGWGSEGV
;
A
#
# COMPACT_ATOMS: atom_id res chain seq x y z
N MET A 1 28.46 7.31 -12.67
CA MET A 1 27.04 7.72 -12.82
C MET A 1 26.78 8.83 -11.83
N ALA A 2 26.12 9.92 -12.24
CA ALA A 2 25.75 10.98 -11.29
C ALA A 2 24.72 10.43 -10.29
N GLN A 3 24.80 10.84 -9.02
CA GLN A 3 23.75 10.49 -8.05
C GLN A 3 22.45 11.22 -8.43
N PRO A 4 21.30 10.54 -8.32
CA PRO A 4 20.01 11.17 -8.60
C PRO A 4 19.73 12.28 -7.58
N THR A 5 19.15 13.38 -8.04
CA THR A 5 18.69 14.46 -7.17
C THR A 5 17.38 14.08 -6.48
N GLU A 6 17.01 14.81 -5.41
CA GLU A 6 15.70 14.65 -4.77
C GLU A 6 14.55 14.79 -5.78
N SER A 7 14.66 15.77 -6.69
CA SER A 7 13.67 15.96 -7.76
C SER A 7 13.57 14.75 -8.69
N ASP A 8 14.70 14.11 -9.03
CA ASP A 8 14.71 12.91 -9.87
C ASP A 8 14.01 11.73 -9.16
N ILE A 9 14.26 11.57 -7.86
CA ILE A 9 13.66 10.52 -7.02
C ILE A 9 12.15 10.74 -6.92
N LEU A 10 11.70 11.96 -6.63
CA LEU A 10 10.28 12.30 -6.56
C LEU A 10 9.58 12.13 -7.90
N ALA A 11 10.22 12.50 -9.00
CA ALA A 11 9.69 12.26 -10.34
C ALA A 11 9.60 10.76 -10.65
N ALA A 12 10.57 9.96 -10.22
CA ALA A 12 10.53 8.50 -10.37
C ALA A 12 9.40 7.88 -9.53
N LEU A 13 9.22 8.32 -8.29
CA LEU A 13 8.14 7.89 -7.41
C LEU A 13 6.77 8.23 -7.99
N ALA A 14 6.60 9.44 -8.54
CA ALA A 14 5.36 9.84 -9.20
C ALA A 14 5.05 8.95 -10.41
N ARG A 15 6.04 8.70 -11.29
CA ARG A 15 5.88 7.79 -12.43
C ARG A 15 5.53 6.37 -11.99
N TYR A 16 6.16 5.88 -10.93
CA TYR A 16 5.86 4.58 -10.34
C TYR A 16 4.39 4.50 -9.89
N ARG A 17 3.94 5.49 -9.11
CA ARG A 17 2.56 5.57 -8.62
C ARG A 17 1.55 5.58 -9.75
N THR A 18 1.76 6.42 -10.76
CA THR A 18 0.90 6.47 -11.95
C THR A 18 0.84 5.13 -12.65
N HIS A 19 1.98 4.51 -12.91
CA HIS A 19 2.02 3.21 -13.60
C HIS A 19 1.27 2.12 -12.85
N ILE A 20 1.51 2.00 -11.54
CA ILE A 20 0.83 0.99 -10.72
C ILE A 20 -0.66 1.28 -10.64
N ALA A 21 -1.05 2.54 -10.41
CA ALA A 21 -2.46 2.93 -10.37
C ALA A 21 -3.19 2.59 -11.68
N GLU A 22 -2.59 2.83 -12.86
CA GLU A 22 -3.19 2.48 -14.15
C GLU A 22 -3.38 0.96 -14.34
N VAL A 23 -2.40 0.16 -13.91
CA VAL A 23 -2.50 -1.30 -13.97
C VAL A 23 -3.59 -1.80 -13.02
N THR A 24 -3.59 -1.32 -11.78
CA THR A 24 -4.56 -1.74 -10.77
C THR A 24 -5.98 -1.27 -11.12
N TYR A 25 -6.14 -0.07 -11.67
CA TYR A 25 -7.43 0.45 -12.14
C TYR A 25 -8.06 -0.47 -13.18
N ARG A 26 -7.27 -0.90 -14.18
CA ARG A 26 -7.75 -1.84 -15.21
C ARG A 26 -8.23 -3.17 -14.64
N ALA A 27 -7.58 -3.68 -13.60
CA ALA A 27 -8.04 -4.87 -12.91
C ALA A 27 -9.33 -4.60 -12.11
N MET A 28 -9.40 -3.49 -11.38
CA MET A 28 -10.55 -3.10 -10.57
C MET A 28 -11.80 -2.83 -11.39
N LEU A 29 -11.65 -2.26 -12.59
CA LEU A 29 -12.73 -2.12 -13.58
C LEU A 29 -13.43 -3.44 -13.92
N ARG A 30 -12.73 -4.58 -13.78
CA ARG A 30 -13.28 -5.91 -14.06
C ARG A 30 -13.78 -6.61 -12.80
N ILE A 31 -13.09 -6.43 -11.68
CA ILE A 31 -13.35 -7.15 -10.44
C ILE A 31 -14.53 -6.55 -9.70
N LEU A 32 -14.57 -5.22 -9.54
CA LEU A 32 -15.56 -4.56 -8.67
C LEU A 32 -17.01 -4.77 -9.12
N PRO A 33 -17.34 -4.74 -10.44
CA PRO A 33 -18.70 -5.08 -10.88
C PRO A 33 -19.09 -6.51 -10.51
N VAL A 34 -18.17 -7.48 -10.63
CA VAL A 34 -18.42 -8.87 -10.26
C VAL A 34 -18.65 -9.02 -8.75
N VAL A 35 -17.90 -8.27 -7.93
CA VAL A 35 -18.11 -8.22 -6.47
C VAL A 35 -19.47 -7.62 -6.14
N GLU A 36 -19.86 -6.55 -6.82
CA GLU A 36 -21.14 -5.87 -6.61
C GLU A 36 -22.33 -6.76 -6.99
N GLU A 37 -22.23 -7.48 -8.10
CA GLU A 37 -23.28 -8.38 -8.60
C GLU A 37 -23.27 -9.77 -7.94
N ALA A 38 -22.25 -10.09 -7.13
CA ALA A 38 -22.09 -11.41 -6.54
C ALA A 38 -23.31 -11.83 -5.73
N ARG A 39 -23.95 -12.93 -6.15
CA ARG A 39 -25.08 -13.54 -5.44
C ARG A 39 -24.59 -14.67 -4.56
N LEU A 40 -25.04 -14.69 -3.31
CA LEU A 40 -24.80 -15.82 -2.42
C LEU A 40 -25.49 -17.06 -2.96
N LYS A 41 -24.79 -18.20 -2.96
CA LYS A 41 -25.35 -19.48 -3.45
C LYS A 41 -26.64 -19.81 -2.70
N LYS A 42 -27.61 -20.42 -3.39
CA LYS A 42 -28.93 -20.83 -2.85
C LYS A 42 -28.90 -21.64 -1.55
N THR A 43 -27.79 -22.32 -1.24
CA THR A 43 -27.56 -23.01 0.05
C THR A 43 -27.57 -22.07 1.25
N TYR A 44 -27.47 -20.76 1.04
CA TYR A 44 -27.67 -19.70 2.02
C TYR A 44 -29.12 -19.18 2.00
N SER A 45 -30.12 -20.07 1.97
CA SER A 45 -31.55 -19.75 1.78
C SER A 45 -32.19 -18.90 2.89
N ARG A 46 -31.41 -18.37 3.83
CA ARG A 46 -31.84 -17.52 4.95
C ARG A 46 -31.09 -16.19 5.04
N VAL A 47 -30.20 -15.88 4.08
CA VAL A 47 -29.42 -14.64 4.16
C VAL A 47 -30.25 -13.47 3.65
N THR A 48 -30.34 -12.40 4.45
CA THR A 48 -31.07 -11.18 4.06
C THR A 48 -30.29 -10.39 3.00
N ILE A 49 -30.93 -9.37 2.41
CA ILE A 49 -30.25 -8.47 1.47
C ILE A 49 -29.14 -7.71 2.20
N GLU A 50 -29.40 -7.23 3.42
CA GLU A 50 -28.41 -6.50 4.21
C GLU A 50 -27.19 -7.36 4.54
N GLU A 51 -27.39 -8.62 4.92
CA GLU A 51 -26.29 -9.55 5.20
C GLU A 51 -25.47 -9.88 3.93
N ALA A 52 -26.11 -9.89 2.75
CA ALA A 52 -25.40 -10.06 1.49
C ALA A 52 -24.57 -8.81 1.12
N GLU A 53 -25.10 -7.62 1.38
CA GLU A 53 -24.39 -6.34 1.24
C GLU A 53 -23.20 -6.24 2.18
N GLU A 54 -23.38 -6.58 3.46
CA GLU A 54 -22.31 -6.60 4.46
C GLU A 54 -21.18 -7.55 4.03
N ARG A 55 -21.52 -8.74 3.51
CA ARG A 55 -20.52 -9.69 3.03
C ARG A 55 -19.74 -9.18 1.82
N ARG A 56 -20.42 -8.51 0.87
CA ARG A 56 -19.76 -7.88 -0.29
C ARG A 56 -18.84 -6.76 0.16
N PHE A 57 -19.30 -5.91 1.08
CA PHE A 57 -18.48 -4.85 1.66
C PHE A 57 -17.27 -5.42 2.39
N LYS A 58 -17.45 -6.44 3.24
CA LYS A 58 -16.35 -7.11 3.94
C LYS A 58 -15.34 -7.75 2.99
N TYR A 59 -15.81 -8.33 1.88
CA TYR A 59 -14.93 -8.85 0.84
C TYR A 59 -14.14 -7.72 0.19
N LEU A 60 -14.80 -6.61 -0.17
CA LEU A 60 -14.14 -5.40 -0.69
C LEU A 60 -13.08 -4.87 0.27
N SER A 61 -13.42 -4.70 1.56
CA SER A 61 -12.48 -4.19 2.56
C SER A 61 -11.22 -5.05 2.64
N ARG A 62 -11.37 -6.38 2.55
CA ARG A 62 -10.22 -7.30 2.49
C ARG A 62 -9.48 -7.23 1.17
N LEU A 63 -10.20 -7.10 0.06
CA LEU A 63 -9.61 -7.01 -1.28
C LEU A 63 -8.61 -5.85 -1.33
N ILE A 64 -8.99 -4.68 -0.86
CA ILE A 64 -8.17 -3.46 -0.98
C ILE A 64 -7.46 -3.06 0.31
N ALA A 65 -7.46 -3.91 1.36
CA ALA A 65 -7.01 -3.55 2.71
C ALA A 65 -7.51 -2.17 3.15
N LEU A 66 -8.83 -1.97 3.05
CA LEU A 66 -9.46 -0.76 3.54
C LEU A 66 -9.12 -0.61 5.03
N PRO A 67 -8.35 0.43 5.43
CA PRO A 67 -7.96 0.58 6.81
C PRO A 67 -9.20 0.77 7.68
N GLU A 68 -9.08 0.48 8.99
CA GLU A 68 -10.17 0.71 9.95
C GLU A 68 -10.57 2.22 10.03
N GLY A 69 -9.77 3.11 9.41
CA GLY A 69 -10.13 4.49 9.12
C GLY A 69 -10.87 4.62 7.78
N ASN A 70 -12.06 5.21 7.81
CA ASN A 70 -12.85 5.50 6.61
C ASN A 70 -12.06 6.31 5.59
N THR A 71 -12.10 5.88 4.33
CA THR A 71 -11.60 6.67 3.22
C THR A 71 -12.33 8.00 3.09
N GLN A 72 -11.71 8.97 2.43
CA GLN A 72 -12.33 10.24 2.07
C GLN A 72 -12.32 10.37 0.54
N PRO A 73 -13.49 10.24 -0.14
CA PRO A 73 -14.82 10.01 0.41
C PRO A 73 -15.03 8.57 0.95
N PRO A 74 -16.02 8.35 1.83
CA PRO A 74 -16.29 7.03 2.38
C PRO A 74 -16.80 6.07 1.31
N ILE A 75 -16.20 4.88 1.25
CA ILE A 75 -16.67 3.79 0.39
C ILE A 75 -17.83 3.08 1.09
N LYS A 76 -18.97 2.97 0.40
CA LYS A 76 -20.17 2.25 0.86
C LYS A 76 -20.46 1.00 0.02
N ARG A 77 -20.03 1.01 -1.24
CA ARG A 77 -20.18 -0.10 -2.20
C ARG A 77 -18.94 -0.21 -3.10
N PRO A 78 -18.74 -1.36 -3.78
CA PRO A 78 -17.58 -1.58 -4.64
C PRO A 78 -17.37 -0.51 -5.71
N SER A 79 -18.44 -0.02 -6.34
CA SER A 79 -18.36 1.01 -7.39
C SER A 79 -17.79 2.35 -6.90
N ASP A 80 -17.93 2.72 -5.62
CA ASP A 80 -17.42 3.99 -5.08
C ASP A 80 -15.89 4.08 -5.19
N VAL A 81 -15.18 2.94 -5.19
CA VAL A 81 -13.73 2.88 -5.41
C VAL A 81 -13.34 3.43 -6.78
N LEU A 82 -14.12 3.10 -7.82
CA LEU A 82 -13.84 3.57 -9.19
C LEU A 82 -14.32 5.00 -9.40
N GLU A 83 -15.44 5.38 -8.77
CA GLU A 83 -15.98 6.75 -8.83
C GLU A 83 -14.99 7.77 -8.25
N HIS A 84 -14.24 7.37 -7.23
CA HIS A 84 -13.30 8.23 -6.51
C HIS A 84 -11.85 7.74 -6.60
N TRP A 85 -11.50 7.05 -7.69
CA TRP A 85 -10.23 6.35 -7.86
C TRP A 85 -9.01 7.20 -7.50
N ASP A 86 -8.93 8.43 -8.00
CA ASP A 86 -7.77 9.31 -7.81
C ASP A 86 -7.48 9.63 -6.34
N LEU A 87 -8.53 9.65 -5.51
CA LEU A 87 -8.42 9.86 -4.07
C LEU A 87 -8.20 8.54 -3.33
N ILE A 88 -8.99 7.53 -3.67
CA ILE A 88 -9.02 6.24 -2.96
C ILE A 88 -7.73 5.46 -3.18
N ALA A 89 -7.20 5.42 -4.40
CA ALA A 89 -6.08 4.56 -4.74
C ALA A 89 -4.84 4.83 -3.87
N SER A 90 -4.60 6.09 -3.52
CA SER A 90 -3.50 6.48 -2.63
C SER A 90 -3.76 6.20 -1.14
N GLN A 91 -5.02 6.12 -0.72
CA GLN A 91 -5.41 5.87 0.67
C GLN A 91 -5.37 4.37 1.04
N VAL A 92 -5.47 3.50 0.03
CA VAL A 92 -5.51 2.04 0.19
C VAL A 92 -4.41 1.34 -0.62
N SER A 93 -3.34 2.07 -0.93
CA SER A 93 -2.12 1.53 -1.56
C SER A 93 -2.35 0.81 -2.90
N LEU A 94 -3.38 1.20 -3.65
CA LEU A 94 -3.64 0.69 -5.00
C LEU A 94 -2.80 1.40 -6.06
N ASP A 95 -2.16 2.51 -5.70
CA ASP A 95 -1.12 3.18 -6.49
C ASP A 95 0.30 2.64 -6.20
N GLY A 96 0.42 1.56 -5.43
CA GLY A 96 1.70 0.92 -5.14
C GLY A 96 2.51 1.59 -4.05
N THR A 97 1.95 2.56 -3.32
CA THR A 97 2.61 3.18 -2.18
C THR A 97 1.76 3.09 -0.93
N THR A 98 2.38 2.74 0.20
CA THR A 98 1.74 2.85 1.51
C THR A 98 2.24 4.11 2.21
N VAL A 99 1.30 4.86 2.79
CA VAL A 99 1.59 6.02 3.65
C VAL A 99 0.61 6.00 4.82
N ASN A 100 1.12 5.87 6.04
CA ASN A 100 0.34 6.00 7.26
C ASN A 100 -0.08 7.46 7.46
N ALA A 101 -1.30 7.65 7.96
CA ALA A 101 -1.91 8.97 8.06
C ALA A 101 -1.24 9.89 9.09
N ASP A 102 -0.56 9.36 10.11
CA ASP A 102 0.05 10.14 11.21
C ASP A 102 1.49 10.56 10.88
N PRO A 103 1.77 11.85 10.58
CA PRO A 103 3.10 12.31 10.20
C PRO A 103 4.12 12.25 11.34
N GLU A 104 3.70 12.46 12.59
CA GLU A 104 4.58 12.45 13.76
C GLU A 104 5.01 11.04 14.09
N TRP A 105 4.04 10.11 14.11
CA TRP A 105 4.33 8.69 14.25
C TRP A 105 5.25 8.18 13.15
N ARG A 106 5.02 8.59 11.90
CA ARG A 106 5.89 8.24 10.77
C ARG A 106 7.31 8.75 10.97
N ALA A 107 7.50 10.01 11.38
CA ALA A 107 8.82 10.57 11.63
C ALA A 107 9.57 9.80 12.72
N ALA A 108 8.88 9.48 13.83
CA ALA A 108 9.46 8.69 14.93
C ALA A 108 9.87 7.28 14.48
N LYS A 109 8.99 6.58 13.76
CA LYS A 109 9.27 5.23 13.27
C LYS A 109 10.42 5.18 12.26
N ARG A 110 10.60 6.23 11.45
CA ARG A 110 11.70 6.28 10.47
C ARG A 110 13.04 6.40 11.16
N GLU A 111 13.12 7.23 12.18
CA GLU A 111 14.36 7.38 12.95
C GLU A 111 14.69 6.10 13.72
N MET A 112 13.68 5.42 14.27
CA MET A 112 13.86 4.10 14.89
C MET A 112 14.40 3.07 13.89
N TYR A 113 13.81 2.98 12.70
CA TYR A 113 14.23 2.05 11.66
C TYR A 113 15.65 2.35 11.15
N ARG A 114 15.94 3.64 10.90
CA ARG A 114 17.27 4.13 10.52
C ARG A 114 18.32 3.76 11.57
N SER A 115 18.02 4.03 12.84
CA SER A 115 18.91 3.70 13.97
C SER A 115 19.16 2.20 14.05
N ALA A 116 18.12 1.37 13.93
CA ALA A 116 18.25 -0.09 13.99
C ALA A 116 19.10 -0.66 12.84
N ILE A 117 18.96 -0.14 11.61
CA ILE A 117 19.82 -0.55 10.49
C ILE A 117 21.28 -0.19 10.78
N LEU A 118 21.53 1.06 11.20
CA LEU A 118 22.89 1.53 11.45
C LEU A 118 23.55 0.81 12.63
N GLU A 119 22.79 0.50 13.69
CA GLU A 119 23.25 -0.33 14.81
C GLU A 119 23.60 -1.74 14.34
N GLY A 120 22.70 -2.38 13.57
CA GLY A 120 22.93 -3.70 12.99
C GLY A 120 24.17 -3.75 12.09
N LEU A 121 24.36 -2.73 11.26
CA LEU A 121 25.55 -2.57 10.41
C LEU A 121 26.80 -2.31 11.24
N GLY A 122 26.70 -1.61 12.39
CA GLY A 122 27.82 -1.34 13.29
C GLY A 122 28.49 -2.60 13.85
N HIS A 123 27.82 -3.75 13.82
CA HIS A 123 28.41 -5.05 14.14
C HIS A 123 29.29 -5.62 13.02
N LEU A 124 29.28 -5.01 11.83
CA LEU A 124 30.08 -5.38 10.67
C LEU A 124 31.21 -4.35 10.46
N GLU A 125 32.38 -4.83 10.03
CA GLU A 125 33.48 -3.95 9.65
C GLU A 125 33.07 -3.09 8.44
N CYS A 126 33.14 -1.77 8.57
CA CYS A 126 32.82 -0.85 7.49
C CYS A 126 34.07 -0.57 6.64
N PRO A 127 34.11 -0.98 5.35
CA PRO A 127 35.27 -0.74 4.49
C PRO A 127 35.63 0.73 4.30
N THR A 128 34.66 1.63 4.51
CA THR A 128 34.78 3.09 4.33
C THR A 128 34.87 3.86 5.65
N GLY A 129 34.92 3.16 6.80
CA GLY A 129 35.08 3.75 8.13
C GLY A 129 33.78 4.11 8.87
N GLN A 130 32.70 4.44 8.16
CA GLN A 130 31.39 4.70 8.77
C GLN A 130 30.26 4.21 7.86
N TRP A 131 29.31 3.48 8.46
CA TRP A 131 28.08 3.10 7.79
C TRP A 131 27.16 4.31 7.68
N THR A 132 26.69 4.58 6.47
CA THR A 132 25.64 5.55 6.19
C THR A 132 24.63 4.91 5.23
N LEU A 133 23.37 5.30 5.36
CA LEU A 133 22.36 4.90 4.39
C LEU A 133 22.56 5.68 3.08
N PRO A 134 22.25 5.07 1.91
CA PRO A 134 22.20 5.79 0.65
C PRO A 134 21.22 6.98 0.71
N SER A 135 21.62 8.12 0.13
CA SER A 135 20.82 9.36 0.18
C SER A 135 19.47 9.22 -0.55
N ASP A 136 19.43 8.44 -1.63
CA ASP A 136 18.21 8.12 -2.36
C ASP A 136 17.21 7.33 -1.51
N PHE A 137 17.72 6.38 -0.71
CA PHE A 137 16.93 5.66 0.26
C PHE A 137 16.39 6.59 1.36
N GLU A 138 17.24 7.46 1.93
CA GLU A 138 16.81 8.42 2.96
C GLU A 138 15.73 9.39 2.44
N ILE A 139 15.85 9.87 1.20
CA ILE A 139 14.82 10.70 0.55
C ILE A 139 13.53 9.89 0.40
N LEU A 140 13.61 8.69 -0.18
CA LEU A 140 12.42 7.86 -0.41
C LEU A 140 11.62 7.60 0.87
N MET A 141 12.29 7.28 1.98
CA MET A 141 11.62 7.04 3.26
C MET A 141 10.84 8.26 3.77
N GLN A 142 11.21 9.48 3.39
CA GLN A 142 10.47 10.69 3.83
C GLN A 142 9.09 10.80 3.16
N HIS A 143 8.92 10.22 1.97
CA HIS A 143 7.72 10.39 1.16
C HIS A 143 6.75 9.22 1.22
N VAL A 144 7.25 8.01 1.44
CA VAL A 144 6.45 6.79 1.50
C VAL A 144 6.92 5.88 2.63
N ASP A 145 6.03 5.02 3.09
CA ASP A 145 6.30 4.02 4.13
C ASP A 145 6.53 2.62 3.56
N GLY A 146 6.09 2.40 2.32
CA GLY A 146 6.26 1.14 1.61
C GLY A 146 6.12 1.32 0.11
N LEU A 147 6.80 0.46 -0.65
CA LEU A 147 6.67 0.33 -2.10
C LEU A 147 6.16 -1.07 -2.42
N GLU A 148 5.04 -1.10 -3.13
CA GLU A 148 4.24 -2.29 -3.42
C GLU A 148 4.04 -2.41 -4.92
N GLY A 149 4.16 -3.63 -5.44
CA GLY A 149 3.92 -3.93 -6.84
C GLY A 149 2.45 -3.84 -7.24
N HIS A 150 2.20 -4.25 -8.48
CA HIS A 150 0.86 -4.26 -9.06
C HIS A 150 -0.10 -5.16 -8.26
N GLY A 151 -1.39 -4.84 -8.34
CA GLY A 151 -2.44 -5.62 -7.70
C GLY A 151 -3.10 -4.90 -6.52
N TRP A 152 -3.76 -5.67 -5.68
CA TRP A 152 -4.44 -5.19 -4.47
C TRP A 152 -3.92 -5.98 -3.26
N SER A 153 -4.11 -5.46 -2.04
CA SER A 153 -3.51 -6.05 -0.83
C SER A 153 -3.74 -7.56 -0.75
N MET A 154 -4.97 -8.05 -0.94
CA MET A 154 -5.22 -9.50 -0.87
C MET A 154 -4.36 -10.33 -1.84
N LEU A 155 -4.11 -9.83 -3.07
CA LEU A 155 -3.22 -10.51 -4.02
C LEU A 155 -1.76 -10.43 -3.55
N ARG A 156 -1.33 -9.25 -3.10
CA ARG A 156 0.05 -9.00 -2.66
C ARG A 156 0.40 -9.80 -1.42
N ASP A 157 -0.48 -9.84 -0.42
CA ASP A 157 -0.19 -10.44 0.88
C ASP A 157 -0.32 -11.97 0.85
N VAL A 158 -1.29 -12.48 0.10
CA VAL A 158 -1.64 -13.91 0.15
C VAL A 158 -1.02 -14.72 -0.98
N SER A 159 -0.81 -14.12 -2.16
CA SER A 159 -0.51 -14.88 -3.38
C SER A 159 0.90 -14.67 -3.89
N GLU A 160 1.35 -13.41 -3.99
CA GLU A 160 2.55 -13.09 -4.78
C GLU A 160 3.68 -12.39 -4.00
N ARG A 161 3.44 -11.98 -2.73
CA ARG A 161 4.41 -11.25 -1.88
C ARG A 161 5.13 -10.12 -2.64
N LEU A 162 4.37 -9.33 -3.41
CA LEU A 162 4.90 -8.24 -4.26
C LEU A 162 5.22 -6.97 -3.47
N ILE A 163 5.82 -7.09 -2.30
CA ILE A 163 6.24 -5.96 -1.49
C ILE A 163 7.74 -5.82 -1.67
N PHE A 164 8.14 -4.77 -2.38
CA PHE A 164 9.56 -4.51 -2.66
C PHE A 164 10.26 -3.94 -1.45
N TRP A 165 9.54 -3.15 -0.66
CA TRP A 165 10.08 -2.49 0.52
C TRP A 165 8.98 -2.13 1.53
N VAL A 166 9.29 -2.33 2.80
CA VAL A 166 8.52 -1.82 3.95
C VAL A 166 9.48 -1.06 4.86
N GLY A 167 9.23 0.23 5.02
CA GLY A 167 10.08 1.16 5.77
C GLY A 167 10.08 0.99 7.28
N TRP A 168 9.35 0.02 7.80
CA TRP A 168 9.23 -0.23 9.23
C TRP A 168 9.95 -1.49 9.71
N GLY A 169 10.46 -2.29 8.77
CA GLY A 169 10.72 -3.69 9.02
C GLY A 169 9.39 -4.43 9.28
N SER A 170 9.21 -5.62 8.71
CA SER A 170 8.26 -6.52 9.36
C SER A 170 8.80 -6.73 10.78
N GLU A 171 8.03 -6.43 11.82
CA GLU A 171 8.31 -7.06 13.12
C GLU A 171 8.39 -8.56 12.83
N GLY A 172 9.60 -9.10 12.90
CA GLY A 172 9.86 -10.50 12.62
C GLY A 172 9.02 -11.31 13.59
N VAL A 173 8.11 -12.11 13.04
CA VAL A 173 7.68 -13.35 13.69
C VAL A 173 8.75 -14.40 13.41
#